data_AF-A0A5B8LW16-F1
#
_entry.id   AF-A0A5B8LW16-F1
#
_cell.length_a   1.000
_cell.length_b   1.000
_cell.length_c   1.000
_cell.angle_alpha   90.00
_cell.angle_beta   90.00
_cell.angle_gamma   90.00
#
_symmetry.space_group_name_H-M   'P 1'
#
loop_
_entity.id
_entity.type
_entity.pdbx_description
1 polymer ?
#
loop_
_entity_poly.entity_id
_entity_poly.type
_entity_poly.pdbx_seq_one_letter_code
_entity_poly.pdbx_strand_id
1 'polypeptide(L)' 'MQEESIVRDIEISDGRQVHKASYYVENGMLHARIGGKMISLVTGAETSDEAVRRLLSGHIQTKAWRQRLAERWFGPGTSR' A
#
# COMPACT_ATOMS: atom_id res chain seq x y z
N MET A 1 15.10 -12.24 24.93
CA MET A 1 13.78 -12.55 24.37
C MET A 1 13.61 -11.62 23.18
N GLN A 2 13.52 -12.15 21.96
CA GLN A 2 13.16 -11.32 20.80
C GLN A 2 11.68 -10.99 21.00
N GLU A 3 11.34 -9.71 21.10
CA GLU A 3 9.95 -9.29 21.08
C GLU A 3 9.40 -9.68 19.71
N GLU A 4 8.54 -10.70 19.68
CA GLU A 4 7.85 -11.07 18.46
C GLU A 4 6.93 -9.91 18.06
N SER A 5 7.37 -9.10 17.11
CA SER A 5 6.52 -8.05 16.54
C SER A 5 5.29 -8.71 15.91
N ILE A 6 4.12 -8.44 16.48
CA ILE A 6 2.84 -8.98 16.01
C ILE A 6 2.59 -8.46 14.59
N VAL A 7 2.50 -9.38 13.64
CA VAL A 7 2.11 -9.07 12.26
C VAL A 7 0.59 -8.88 12.20
N ARG A 8 0.17 -7.79 11.58
CA ARG A 8 -1.23 -7.42 11.37
C ARG A 8 -1.51 -7.26 9.89
N ASP A 9 -2.68 -7.71 9.46
CA ASP A 9 -3.15 -7.57 8.09
C ASP A 9 -4.28 -6.52 8.01
N ILE A 10 -4.21 -5.69 6.97
CA ILE A 10 -5.23 -4.70 6.63
C ILE A 10 -5.70 -4.96 5.20
N GLU A 11 -7.03 -4.92 5.03
CA GLU A 11 -7.67 -5.01 3.73
C GLU A 11 -8.46 -3.73 3.43
N ILE A 12 -8.31 -3.21 2.22
CA ILE A 12 -9.08 -2.08 1.69
C ILE A 12 -9.69 -2.51 0.36
N SER A 13 -11.00 -2.30 0.21
CA SER A 13 -11.69 -2.46 -1.08
C SER A 13 -11.78 -1.10 -1.78
N ASP A 14 -11.42 -1.05 -3.06
CA ASP A 14 -11.63 0.13 -3.92
C ASP A 14 -12.93 0.02 -4.76
N GLY A 15 -13.78 -0.95 -4.44
CA GLY A 15 -15.01 -1.27 -5.19
C GLY A 15 -14.79 -2.13 -6.44
N ARG A 16 -13.54 -2.29 -6.91
CA ARG A 16 -13.17 -3.15 -8.04
C ARG A 16 -12.34 -4.35 -7.61
N GLN A 17 -11.48 -4.18 -6.61
CA GLN A 17 -10.62 -5.22 -6.07
C GLN A 17 -10.35 -4.98 -4.57
N VAL A 18 -10.04 -6.06 -3.86
CA VAL A 18 -9.54 -5.99 -2.48
C VAL A 18 -8.02 -5.91 -2.52
N HIS A 19 -7.46 -4.92 -1.85
CA HIS A 19 -6.03 -4.73 -1.67
C HIS A 19 -5.64 -5.08 -0.24
N LYS A 20 -4.54 -5.82 -0.10
CA LYS A 20 -4.04 -6.25 1.21
C LYS A 20 -2.69 -5.59 1.51
N ALA A 21 -2.48 -5.29 2.78
CA ALA A 21 -1.20 -4.89 3.34
C ALA A 21 -0.97 -5.64 4.64
N SER A 22 0.27 -6.01 4.90
CA SER A 22 0.69 -6.60 6.17
C SER A 22 1.66 -5.65 6.85
N TYR A 23 1.61 -5.51 8.16
CA TYR A 23 2.53 -4.63 8.87
C TYR A 23 2.90 -5.15 10.25
N TYR A 24 4.01 -4.67 10.78
CA TYR A 24 4.42 -4.87 12.17
C TYR A 24 5.12 -3.61 12.70
N VAL A 25 5.18 -3.48 14.02
CA VAL A 25 5.90 -2.38 14.69
C VAL A 25 7.07 -2.96 15.46
N GLU A 26 8.25 -2.37 15.25
CA GLU A 26 9.50 -2.76 15.91
C GLU A 26 10.25 -1.48 16.27
N ASN A 27 10.66 -1.31 17.54
CA ASN A 27 11.46 -0.17 17.99
C ASN A 27 10.91 1.23 17.60
N GLY A 28 9.58 1.41 17.60
CA GLY A 28 8.94 2.67 17.18
C GLY A 28 9.00 2.93 15.66
N MET A 29 9.34 1.91 14.88
CA MET A 29 9.29 1.92 13.43
C MET A 29 8.17 1.00 12.96
N LEU A 30 7.29 1.54 12.13
CA LEU A 30 6.26 0.81 11.42
C LEU A 30 6.88 0.25 10.13
N HIS A 31 6.78 -1.07 9.94
CA HIS A 31 7.18 -1.76 8.73
C HIS A 31 5.93 -2.31 8.04
N ALA A 32 5.64 -1.84 6.83
CA ALA A 32 4.45 -2.22 6.07
C ALA A 32 4.83 -2.81 4.71
N ARG A 33 4.29 -4.00 4.40
CA ARG A 33 4.41 -4.65 3.09
C ARG A 33 3.19 -4.32 2.24
N ILE A 34 3.39 -3.49 1.22
CA ILE A 34 2.34 -3.00 0.32
C ILE A 34 2.77 -3.22 -1.14
N GLY A 35 1.94 -3.93 -1.92
CA GLY A 35 2.22 -4.17 -3.34
C GLY A 35 3.57 -4.87 -3.60
N GLY A 36 3.97 -5.77 -2.69
CA GLY A 36 5.25 -6.48 -2.77
C GLY A 36 6.48 -5.69 -2.31
N LYS A 37 6.32 -4.44 -1.87
CA LYS A 37 7.41 -3.59 -1.38
C LYS A 37 7.29 -3.38 0.13
N MET A 38 8.44 -3.32 0.81
CA MET A 38 8.51 -2.92 2.21
C MET A 38 8.62 -1.39 2.29
N ILE A 39 7.79 -0.76 3.12
CA ILE A 39 7.81 0.67 3.43
C ILE A 39 7.97 0.79 4.94
N SER A 40 8.94 1.60 5.37
CA SER A 40 9.22 1.83 6.78
C SER A 40 9.10 3.31 7.12
N LEU A 41 8.43 3.61 8.23
CA LEU A 41 8.29 4.97 8.74
C LEU A 41 8.27 4.99 10.27
N VAL A 42 8.66 6.12 10.84
CA VAL A 42 8.62 6.34 12.29
C VAL A 42 7.17 6.42 12.74
N THR A 43 6.80 5.70 13.80
CA THR A 43 5.45 5.79 14.39
C THR A 43 5.23 7.21 14.92
N GLY A 44 4.19 7.88 14.42
CA GLY A 44 3.84 9.25 14.80
C GLY A 44 2.66 9.30 15.79
N ALA A 45 1.93 10.42 15.76
CA ALA A 45 0.72 10.60 16.57
C ALA A 45 -0.49 9.79 16.05
N GLU A 46 -0.45 9.34 14.78
CA GLU A 46 -1.50 8.49 14.20
C GLU A 46 -1.29 7.01 14.57
N THR A 47 -2.37 6.24 14.60
CA THR A 47 -2.27 4.80 14.86
C THR A 47 -1.58 4.09 13.69
N SER A 48 -0.83 3.02 13.97
CA SER A 48 -0.17 2.21 12.92
C SER A 48 -1.17 1.72 11.86
N ASP A 49 -2.39 1.37 12.27
CA ASP A 49 -3.47 0.98 11.36
C ASP A 49 -3.83 2.09 10.36
N GLU A 50 -4.01 3.32 10.85
CA GLU A 50 -4.34 4.48 10.00
C GLU A 50 -3.21 4.83 9.05
N ALA A 51 -1.96 4.80 9.53
CA ALA A 51 -0.77 5.03 8.72
C ALA A 51 -0.70 4.03 7.55
N VAL A 52 -0.88 2.73 7.83
CA VAL A 52 -0.88 1.68 6.80
C VAL A 52 -2.05 1.84 5.85
N ARG A 53 -3.25 2.21 6.33
CA ARG A 53 -4.41 2.48 5.46
C ARG A 53 -4.17 3.64 4.50
N ARG A 54 -3.54 4.72 4.97
CA ARG A 54 -3.15 5.87 4.14
C ARG A 54 -2.13 5.47 3.09
N LEU A 55 -1.09 4.74 3.48
CA LEU A 55 -0.07 4.22 2.55
C LEU A 55 -0.69 3.32 1.48
N LEU A 56 -1.56 2.39 1.89
CA LEU A 56 -2.24 1.46 0.99
C LEU A 56 -3.15 2.23 0.02
N SER A 57 -3.91 3.20 0.50
CA SER A 57 -4.76 4.06 -0.35
C SER A 57 -3.95 4.86 -1.37
N GLY A 58 -2.83 5.46 -0.95
CA GLY A 58 -1.91 6.17 -1.86
C GLY A 58 -1.28 5.26 -2.91
N HIS A 59 -0.93 4.02 -2.55
CA HIS A 59 -0.46 3.01 -3.50
C HIS A 59 -1.52 2.68 -4.55
N ILE A 60 -2.76 2.47 -4.13
CA ILE A 60 -3.90 2.18 -5.03
C ILE A 60 -4.11 3.32 -6.02
N GLN A 61 -4.18 4.57 -5.52
CA GLN A 61 -4.37 5.75 -6.36
C GLN A 61 -3.25 5.91 -7.39
N THR A 62 -2.00 5.71 -6.96
CA THR A 62 -0.83 5.78 -7.86
C THR A 62 -0.90 4.70 -8.94
N LYS A 63 -1.28 3.47 -8.58
CA LYS A 63 -1.43 2.36 -9.53
C LYS A 63 -2.55 2.62 -10.53
N ALA A 64 -3.71 3.07 -10.06
CA ALA A 64 -4.85 3.42 -10.91
C ALA A 64 -4.52 4.57 -11.86
N TRP A 65 -3.80 5.60 -11.38
CA TRP A 65 -3.34 6.71 -12.22
C TRP A 65 -2.36 6.25 -13.31
N ARG A 66 -1.41 5.38 -12.96
CA ARG A 66 -0.48 4.78 -13.94
C ARG A 66 -1.20 3.92 -14.98
N GLN A 67 -2.21 3.15 -14.58
CA GLN A 67 -3.03 2.36 -15.51
C GLN A 67 -3.78 3.26 -16.48
N ARG A 68 -4.44 4.32 -15.99
CA ARG A 68 -5.13 5.30 -16.85
C ARG A 68 -4.18 6.01 -17.83
N LEU A 69 -2.97 6.32 -17.39
CA LEU A 69 -1.94 6.86 -18.30
C LEU A 69 -1.55 5.81 -19.34
N ALA A 70 -1.25 4.58 -18.96
CA ALA A 70 -0.95 3.53 -19.94
C ALA A 70 -2.09 3.35 -20.96
N GLU A 71 -3.35 3.33 -20.52
CA GLU A 71 -4.52 3.28 -21.41
C GLU A 71 -4.60 4.50 -22.34
N ARG A 72 -4.24 5.70 -21.87
CA ARG A 72 -4.25 6.93 -22.67
C ARG A 72 -3.12 6.96 -23.71
N TRP A 73 -1.94 6.45 -23.37
CA TRP A 73 -0.76 6.48 -24.24
C TRP A 73 -0.67 5.24 -25.16
N PHE A 74 -1.33 4.13 -24.81
CA PHE A 74 -1.35 2.88 -25.58
C PHE A 74 -2.77 2.46 -26.04
N GLY A 75 -3.76 3.35 -25.96
CA GLY A 75 -5.12 3.15 -26.48
C GLY A 75 -5.17 3.11 -28.02
N PRO A 76 -6.15 2.43 -28.63
CA PRO A 76 -6.01 1.73 -29.90
C PRO A 76 -5.92 2.68 -31.09
N GLY A 77 -4.78 2.73 -31.78
CA GLY A 77 -4.70 3.45 -33.06
C GLY A 77 -3.32 3.93 -33.49
N THR A 78 -2.32 3.05 -33.54
CA THR A 78 -1.23 3.22 -34.53
C THR A 78 -0.82 1.83 -35.05
N SER A 79 -1.79 1.11 -35.59
CA SER A 79 -1.52 0.10 -36.61
C SER A 79 -2.15 0.59 -37.89
N ARG A 80 -1.29 0.72 -38.89
CA ARG A 80 -1.53 1.12 -40.27
C ARG A 80 -2.55 0.22 -40.96
#